data_AF-A0A4V0HZP2-F1
#
_entry.id   AF-A0A4V0HZP2-F1
#
_cell.length_a   1.000
_cell.length_b   1.000
_cell.length_c   1.000
_cell.angle_alpha   90.00
_cell.angle_beta   90.00
_cell.angle_gamma   90.00
#
_symmetry.space_group_name_H-M   'P 1'
#
loop_
_entity.id
_entity.type
_entity.pdbx_description
1 polymer ?
#
loop_
_entity_poly.entity_id
_entity_poly.type
_entity_poly.pdbx_seq_one_letter_code
_entity_poly.pdbx_strand_id
1 'polypeptide(L)'
;MSLYLEHTATVRVTTPTLVRCIHCQTAYIYEFTQAGYGYAESGLIFGKRSAKNAAMTEAQEALRRKMERPGGCAPVPCPGCLRFQPYMRETAARRKYRQVQALAWTCFVFVLILGCFMVPIVTLPTGDHERRVLPNLVALGGGVSLLGVVILLIHAHLVARYDPNNMLEWSRKLICSQRAMRPERFQEIQQRRTEESFRGFNQAISRLKVPDEKVRRFPPFILDVWVTPAFLASEGALTVVSPMGHSSTLDIRPGIAAGDVYPLPATPLHPVKFAVRLRPFHPCDDRDDSWIPNVFSTVPGDFESADRS
;
A
#
# COMPACT_ATOMS: atom_id res chain seq x y z
N MET A 1 -30.81 -2.71 -19.74
CA MET A 1 -29.72 -2.59 -20.73
C MET A 1 -28.96 -1.31 -20.38
N SER A 2 -27.76 -1.41 -19.79
CA SER A 2 -27.00 -0.22 -19.39
C SER A 2 -26.43 0.47 -20.62
N LEU A 3 -26.60 1.79 -20.73
CA LEU A 3 -26.04 2.63 -21.80
C LEU A 3 -24.58 3.06 -21.52
N TYR A 4 -24.00 2.54 -20.44
CA TYR A 4 -22.68 2.91 -19.94
C TYR A 4 -21.71 1.73 -20.01
N LEU A 5 -20.44 2.05 -20.26
CA LEU A 5 -19.31 1.16 -20.14
C LEU A 5 -18.53 1.53 -18.88
N GLU A 6 -18.31 0.53 -18.03
CA GLU A 6 -17.53 0.65 -16.81
C GLU A 6 -16.04 0.52 -17.11
N HIS A 7 -15.23 1.44 -16.59
CA HIS A 7 -13.77 1.40 -16.65
C HIS A 7 -13.24 1.32 -15.22
N THR A 8 -12.36 0.35 -14.99
CA THR A 8 -11.68 0.21 -13.70
C THR A 8 -10.18 0.33 -13.89
N ALA A 9 -9.50 0.93 -12.92
CA ALA A 9 -8.05 0.97 -12.87
C ALA A 9 -7.56 0.49 -11.51
N THR A 10 -6.44 -0.25 -11.51
CA THR A 10 -5.74 -0.64 -10.29
C THR A 10 -4.31 -0.18 -10.38
N VAL A 11 -3.86 0.58 -9.37
CA VAL A 11 -2.47 1.00 -9.24
C VAL A 11 -1.87 0.32 -8.03
N ARG A 12 -0.70 -0.30 -8.19
CA ARG A 12 0.03 -0.96 -7.11
C ARG A 12 1.36 -0.27 -6.87
N VAL A 13 1.73 -0.14 -5.60
CA VAL A 13 3.06 0.33 -5.20
C VAL A 13 3.56 -0.60 -4.10
N THR A 14 4.80 -1.07 -4.26
CA THR A 14 5.53 -1.83 -3.25
C THR A 14 6.56 -0.92 -2.61
N THR A 15 6.46 -0.74 -1.30
CA THR A 15 7.38 0.07 -0.51
C THR A 15 8.12 -0.81 0.49
N PRO A 16 9.44 -0.71 0.62
CA PRO A 16 10.15 -1.35 1.71
C PRO A 16 9.82 -0.61 3.01
N THR A 17 9.58 -1.40 4.04
CA THR A 17 9.27 -0.92 5.38
C THR A 17 10.34 -1.44 6.33
N LEU A 18 11.08 -0.53 6.94
CA LEU A 18 12.12 -0.85 7.90
C LEU A 18 11.53 -0.85 9.32
N VAL A 19 11.83 -1.88 10.09
CA VAL A 19 11.33 -2.06 11.45
C VAL A 19 12.45 -2.47 12.38
N ARG A 20 12.48 -1.88 13.58
CA ARG A 20 13.26 -2.37 14.71
C ARG A 20 12.38 -3.06 15.72
N CYS A 21 12.80 -4.25 16.13
CA CYS A 21 12.07 -4.98 17.15
C CYS A 21 12.28 -4.36 18.54
N ILE A 22 11.19 -4.04 19.25
CA ILE A 22 11.30 -3.48 20.61
C ILE A 22 11.84 -4.49 21.64
N HIS A 23 11.70 -5.79 21.36
CA HIS A 23 12.04 -6.85 22.30
C HIS A 23 13.51 -7.30 22.19
N CYS A 24 13.99 -7.52 20.97
CA CYS A 24 15.34 -8.05 20.71
C CYS A 24 16.22 -7.10 19.88
N GLN A 25 15.74 -5.89 19.58
CA GLN A 25 16.47 -4.84 18.86
C GLN A 25 16.91 -5.20 17.42
N THR A 26 16.54 -6.36 16.91
CA THR A 26 16.82 -6.78 15.53
C THR A 26 16.11 -5.83 14.55
N ALA A 27 16.88 -5.21 13.66
CA ALA A 27 16.38 -4.49 12.50
C ALA A 27 16.02 -5.48 11.38
N TYR A 28 14.90 -5.25 10.71
CA TYR A 28 14.47 -6.05 9.57
C TYR A 28 13.63 -5.20 8.61
N ILE A 29 13.68 -5.57 7.34
CA ILE A 29 12.93 -4.92 6.26
C ILE A 29 11.92 -5.92 5.73
N TYR A 30 10.73 -5.45 5.38
CA TYR A 30 9.80 -6.23 4.58
C TYR A 30 9.23 -5.37 3.46
N GLU A 31 8.82 -6.00 2.38
CA GLU A 31 8.16 -5.33 1.27
C GLU A 31 6.67 -5.26 1.54
N PHE A 32 6.11 -4.06 1.43
CA PHE A 32 4.71 -3.78 1.66
C PHE A 32 4.06 -3.25 0.39
N THR A 33 3.19 -4.08 -0.20
CA THR A 33 2.43 -3.73 -1.39
C THR A 33 1.06 -3.18 -1.01
N GLN A 34 0.76 -1.96 -1.47
CA GLN A 34 -0.56 -1.36 -1.41
C GLN A 34 -1.15 -1.24 -2.82
N ALA A 35 -2.47 -1.26 -2.90
CA ALA A 35 -3.22 -1.06 -4.14
C ALA A 35 -4.29 0.00 -3.97
N GLY A 36 -4.37 0.93 -4.92
CA GLY A 36 -5.49 1.83 -5.12
C GLY A 36 -6.39 1.34 -6.25
N TYR A 37 -7.69 1.54 -6.10
CA TYR A 37 -8.71 1.15 -7.07
C TYR A 37 -9.50 2.38 -7.44
N GLY A 38 -9.79 2.55 -8.72
CA GLY A 38 -10.62 3.63 -9.25
C GLY A 38 -11.61 3.11 -10.28
N TYR A 39 -12.72 3.83 -10.42
CA TYR A 39 -13.88 3.46 -11.20
C TYR A 39 -14.42 4.69 -11.94
N ALA A 40 -14.69 4.54 -13.23
CA ALA A 40 -15.35 5.60 -14.00
C ALA A 40 -16.24 4.99 -15.08
N GLU A 41 -17.33 5.69 -15.39
CA GLU A 41 -18.26 5.30 -16.44
C GLU A 41 -18.09 6.19 -17.68
N SER A 42 -18.29 5.61 -18.86
CA SER A 42 -18.43 6.35 -20.12
C SER A 42 -19.70 5.93 -20.84
N GLY A 43 -20.37 6.84 -21.54
CA GLY A 43 -21.40 6.44 -22.50
C GLY A 43 -20.80 5.54 -23.58
N LEU A 44 -21.61 4.63 -24.14
CA LEU A 44 -21.16 3.58 -25.08
C LEU A 44 -20.25 4.09 -26.22
N ILE A 45 -20.51 5.32 -26.69
CA ILE A 45 -19.88 5.93 -27.88
C ILE A 45 -18.89 7.06 -27.50
N PHE A 46 -19.07 7.74 -26.37
CA PHE A 46 -18.34 8.97 -26.05
C PHE A 46 -17.60 8.87 -24.72
N GLY A 47 -16.35 9.33 -24.69
CA GLY A 47 -15.62 9.55 -23.44
C GLY A 47 -14.79 8.39 -22.89
N LYS A 48 -14.63 7.27 -23.62
CA LYS A 48 -13.84 6.10 -23.14
C LYS A 48 -12.46 6.47 -22.61
N ARG A 49 -11.70 7.29 -23.35
CA ARG A 49 -10.36 7.74 -22.92
C ARG A 49 -10.41 8.61 -21.66
N SER A 50 -11.41 9.49 -21.57
CA SER A 50 -11.61 10.33 -20.38
C SER A 50 -11.96 9.50 -19.16
N ALA A 51 -12.85 8.51 -19.30
CA ALA A 51 -13.22 7.61 -18.21
C ALA A 51 -12.03 6.74 -17.76
N LYS A 52 -11.24 6.18 -18.69
CA LYS A 52 -10.00 5.48 -18.33
C LYS A 52 -9.04 6.36 -17.53
N ASN A 53 -8.80 7.59 -18.00
CA ASN A 53 -7.95 8.54 -17.29
C ASN A 53 -8.53 8.89 -15.91
N ALA A 54 -9.84 9.10 -15.81
CA ALA A 54 -10.51 9.38 -14.54
C ALA A 54 -10.39 8.21 -13.55
N ALA A 55 -10.62 6.98 -14.00
CA ALA A 55 -10.43 5.78 -13.18
C ALA A 55 -8.97 5.64 -12.71
N MET A 56 -7.99 5.94 -13.58
CA MET A 56 -6.57 5.93 -13.21
C MET A 56 -6.26 7.01 -12.15
N THR A 57 -6.74 8.23 -12.34
CA THR A 57 -6.57 9.33 -11.36
C THR A 57 -7.19 8.95 -10.01
N GLU A 58 -8.41 8.41 -10.00
CA GLU A 58 -9.05 7.95 -8.76
C GLU A 58 -8.26 6.82 -8.10
N ALA A 59 -7.73 5.86 -8.87
CA ALA A 59 -6.89 4.78 -8.35
C ALA A 59 -5.60 5.32 -7.71
N GLN A 60 -4.97 6.33 -8.33
CA GLN A 60 -3.79 6.99 -7.78
C GLN A 60 -4.11 7.77 -6.49
N GLU A 61 -5.21 8.52 -6.45
CA GLU A 61 -5.66 9.22 -5.24
C GLU A 61 -6.04 8.26 -4.11
N ALA A 62 -6.71 7.15 -4.44
CA ALA A 62 -7.03 6.10 -3.48
C ALA A 62 -5.77 5.45 -2.91
N LEU A 63 -4.74 5.24 -3.73
CA LEU A 63 -3.45 4.73 -3.29
C LEU A 63 -2.72 5.75 -2.40
N ARG A 64 -2.68 7.02 -2.82
CA ARG A 64 -2.07 8.11 -2.04
C ARG A 64 -2.69 8.22 -0.65
N ARG A 65 -4.03 8.23 -0.55
CA ARG A 65 -4.75 8.23 0.73
C ARG A 65 -4.44 7.01 1.60
N LYS A 66 -4.07 5.86 1.03
CA LYS A 66 -3.65 4.66 1.77
C LYS A 66 -2.20 4.74 2.25
N MET A 67 -1.33 5.41 1.50
CA MET A 67 0.07 5.64 1.87
C MET A 67 0.21 6.71 2.94
N GLU A 68 -0.66 7.73 2.93
CA GLU A 68 -0.67 8.81 3.93
C GLU A 68 -1.23 8.38 5.30
N ARG A 69 -1.92 7.24 5.39
CA ARG A 69 -2.49 6.77 6.67
C ARG A 69 -1.39 6.20 7.58
N PRO A 70 -1.15 6.81 8.77
CA PRO A 70 -0.27 6.20 9.77
C PRO A 70 -0.84 4.84 10.21
N GLY A 71 0.04 3.86 10.41
CA GLY A 71 -0.38 2.49 10.77
C GLY A 71 -0.71 1.58 9.56
N GLY A 72 -0.30 1.97 8.36
CA GLY A 72 -0.39 1.16 7.14
C GLY A 72 0.39 -0.16 7.18
N CYS A 73 1.13 -0.48 8.25
CA CYS A 73 2.04 -1.61 8.29
C CYS A 73 1.39 -2.98 8.23
N ALA A 74 2.01 -3.89 7.47
CA ALA A 74 1.65 -5.29 7.51
C ALA A 74 2.14 -5.92 8.82
N PRO A 75 1.32 -6.74 9.50
CA PRO A 75 1.77 -7.46 10.68
C PRO A 75 2.79 -8.52 10.25
N VAL A 76 4.05 -8.27 10.57
CA VAL A 76 5.18 -9.17 10.29
C VAL A 76 5.94 -9.41 11.60
N PRO A 77 6.04 -10.66 12.07
CA PRO A 77 6.77 -10.96 13.30
C PRO A 77 8.27 -10.74 13.10
N CYS A 78 8.96 -10.37 14.17
CA CYS A 78 10.40 -10.14 14.13
C CYS A 78 11.18 -11.43 13.80
N PRO A 79 12.19 -11.39 12.91
CA PRO A 79 13.01 -12.57 12.60
C PRO A 79 13.94 -13.02 13.73
N GLY A 80 14.22 -12.16 14.72
CA GLY A 80 15.02 -12.53 15.89
C GLY A 80 14.22 -13.32 16.92
N CYS A 81 13.08 -12.76 17.38
CA CYS A 81 12.32 -13.33 18.51
C CYS A 81 10.92 -13.85 18.14
N LEU A 82 10.53 -13.79 16.86
CA LEU A 82 9.21 -14.19 16.33
C LEU A 82 8.00 -13.51 16.99
N ARG A 83 8.20 -12.35 17.64
CA ARG A 83 7.12 -11.55 18.24
C ARG A 83 6.66 -10.45 17.29
N PHE A 84 5.36 -10.19 17.25
CA PHE A 84 4.77 -9.04 16.60
C PHE A 84 4.95 -7.80 17.47
N GLN A 85 5.24 -6.65 16.83
CA GLN A 85 5.34 -5.37 17.52
C GLN A 85 3.95 -4.91 18.04
N PRO A 86 3.87 -4.17 19.17
CA PRO A 86 2.60 -3.71 19.72
C PRO A 86 1.72 -2.93 18.73
N TYR A 87 2.31 -2.02 17.95
CA TYR A 87 1.58 -1.23 16.95
C TYR A 87 1.02 -2.08 15.79
N MET A 88 1.53 -3.29 15.57
CA MET A 88 1.01 -4.21 14.54
C MET A 88 -0.22 -5.00 15.01
N ARG A 89 -0.49 -5.02 16.34
CA ARG A 89 -1.54 -5.86 16.93
C ARG A 89 -2.92 -5.47 16.44
N GLU A 90 -3.22 -4.18 16.41
CA GLU A 90 -4.51 -3.67 15.97
C GLU A 90 -4.78 -4.01 14.49
N THR A 91 -3.81 -3.79 13.61
CA THR A 91 -3.94 -4.14 12.19
C THR A 91 -4.10 -5.65 11.99
N ALA A 92 -3.40 -6.48 12.76
CA ALA A 92 -3.58 -7.93 12.74
C ALA A 92 -4.98 -8.35 13.22
N ALA A 93 -5.48 -7.72 14.30
CA ALA A 93 -6.78 -7.98 14.88
C ALA A 93 -7.92 -7.64 13.91
N ARG A 94 -7.90 -6.42 13.35
CA ARG A 94 -8.89 -5.94 12.38
C ARG A 94 -8.93 -6.83 11.13
N ARG A 95 -7.77 -7.33 10.67
CA ARG A 95 -7.72 -8.28 9.53
C ARG A 95 -8.35 -9.63 9.88
N LYS A 96 -8.07 -10.18 11.07
CA LYS A 96 -8.62 -11.47 11.51
C LYS A 96 -10.14 -11.42 11.70
N TYR A 97 -10.65 -10.35 12.31
CA TYR A 97 -12.06 -10.24 12.66
C TYR A 97 -12.91 -9.45 11.64
N ARG A 98 -12.36 -9.14 10.46
CA ARG A 98 -13.06 -8.41 9.39
C ARG A 98 -14.40 -9.05 9.01
N GLN A 99 -14.50 -10.38 9.04
CA GLN A 99 -15.73 -11.10 8.74
C GLN A 99 -16.82 -10.88 9.81
N VAL A 100 -16.45 -10.73 11.09
CA VAL A 100 -17.40 -10.44 12.17
C VAL A 100 -17.98 -9.03 12.00
N GLN A 101 -17.14 -8.07 11.61
CA GLN A 101 -17.59 -6.73 11.27
C GLN A 101 -18.55 -6.75 10.06
N ALA A 102 -18.24 -7.53 9.02
CA ALA A 102 -19.13 -7.70 7.88
C ALA A 102 -20.48 -8.30 8.28
N LEU A 103 -20.49 -9.32 9.15
CA LEU A 103 -21.71 -9.93 9.68
C LEU A 103 -22.60 -8.90 10.41
N ALA A 104 -22.01 -8.05 11.26
CA ALA A 104 -22.75 -6.98 11.92
C ALA A 104 -23.43 -6.03 10.91
N TRP A 105 -22.70 -5.59 9.88
CA TRP A 105 -23.26 -4.75 8.82
C TRP A 105 -24.37 -5.46 8.05
N THR A 106 -24.26 -6.77 7.79
CA THR A 106 -25.34 -7.52 7.14
C THR A 106 -26.62 -7.55 7.95
N CYS A 107 -26.56 -7.60 9.29
CA CYS A 107 -27.75 -7.49 10.15
C CYS A 107 -28.46 -6.14 9.96
N PHE A 108 -27.72 -5.03 9.93
CA PHE A 108 -28.30 -3.70 9.74
C PHE A 108 -28.90 -3.53 8.34
N VAL A 109 -28.18 -3.98 7.30
CA VAL A 109 -28.68 -3.95 5.91
C VAL A 109 -29.95 -4.80 5.77
N PHE A 110 -30.01 -5.97 6.42
CA PHE A 110 -31.19 -6.83 6.40
C PHE A 110 -32.42 -6.14 7.02
N VAL A 111 -32.26 -5.49 8.17
CA VAL A 111 -33.36 -4.71 8.80
C VAL A 111 -33.82 -3.57 7.90
N LEU A 112 -32.87 -2.86 7.26
CA LEU A 112 -33.20 -1.78 6.33
C LEU A 112 -34.02 -2.29 5.13
N ILE A 113 -33.59 -3.39 4.52
CA ILE A 113 -34.30 -4.02 3.39
C ILE A 113 -35.70 -4.46 3.83
N LEU A 114 -35.81 -5.20 4.94
CA LEU A 114 -37.09 -5.66 5.47
C LEU A 114 -38.02 -4.49 5.76
N GLY A 115 -37.52 -3.41 6.36
CA GLY A 115 -38.28 -2.19 6.61
C GLY A 115 -38.85 -1.58 5.33
N CYS A 116 -38.03 -1.42 4.28
CA CYS A 116 -38.49 -0.88 3.00
C CYS A 116 -39.60 -1.72 2.34
N PHE A 117 -39.57 -3.04 2.50
CA PHE A 117 -40.62 -3.92 1.96
C PHE A 117 -41.89 -3.94 2.83
N MET A 118 -41.76 -3.84 4.15
CA MET A 118 -42.90 -3.97 5.06
C MET A 118 -43.71 -2.67 5.20
N VAL A 119 -43.08 -1.50 5.07
CA VAL A 119 -43.77 -0.20 5.14
C VAL A 119 -44.97 -0.11 4.18
N PRO A 120 -44.85 -0.35 2.86
CA PRO A 120 -46.00 -0.25 1.95
C PRO A 120 -47.11 -1.24 2.29
N ILE A 121 -46.76 -2.47 2.71
CA ILE A 121 -47.71 -3.51 3.10
C ILE A 121 -48.54 -3.04 4.32
N VAL A 122 -47.89 -2.45 5.32
CA VAL A 122 -48.56 -1.95 6.53
C VAL A 122 -49.40 -0.71 6.24
N THR A 123 -48.98 0.16 5.31
CA THR A 123 -49.72 1.38 4.98
C THR A 123 -50.95 1.17 4.09
N LEU A 124 -51.16 -0.05 3.55
CA LEU A 124 -52.37 -0.36 2.81
C LEU A 124 -53.56 -0.46 3.79
N PRO A 125 -54.66 0.28 3.56
CA PRO A 125 -55.80 0.34 4.47
C PRO A 125 -56.47 -1.03 4.56
N THR A 126 -56.07 -1.83 5.54
CA THR A 126 -56.47 -3.23 5.70
C THR A 126 -57.05 -3.49 7.10
N GLY A 127 -58.10 -2.75 7.46
CA GLY A 127 -58.95 -3.02 8.64
C GLY A 127 -58.20 -3.22 9.97
N ASP A 128 -58.84 -3.90 10.93
CA ASP A 128 -58.30 -4.16 12.29
C ASP A 128 -56.99 -4.97 12.32
N HIS A 129 -56.51 -5.47 11.18
CA HIS A 129 -55.33 -6.33 11.09
C HIS A 129 -54.01 -5.57 11.37
N GLU A 130 -53.98 -4.28 11.04
CA GLU A 130 -52.80 -3.40 11.17
C GLU A 130 -52.30 -3.28 12.63
N ARG A 131 -53.23 -3.20 13.60
CA ARG A 131 -52.92 -3.06 15.03
C ARG A 131 -52.13 -4.23 15.62
N ARG A 132 -52.20 -5.43 15.03
CA ARG A 132 -51.50 -6.63 15.52
C ARG A 132 -50.16 -6.87 14.84
N VAL A 133 -50.00 -6.46 13.59
CA VAL A 133 -48.80 -6.77 12.78
C VAL A 133 -47.67 -5.80 13.06
N LEU A 134 -47.97 -4.50 13.19
CA LEU A 134 -46.97 -3.45 13.41
C LEU A 134 -46.06 -3.69 14.65
N PRO A 135 -46.57 -3.98 15.87
CA PRO A 135 -45.70 -4.17 17.03
C PRO A 135 -44.78 -5.39 16.88
N ASN A 136 -45.22 -6.46 16.21
CA ASN A 136 -44.40 -7.64 15.96
C ASN A 136 -43.26 -7.33 14.98
N LEU A 137 -43.51 -6.52 13.95
CA LEU A 137 -42.47 -6.08 13.02
C LEU A 137 -41.46 -5.15 13.66
N VAL A 138 -41.93 -4.20 14.48
CA VAL A 138 -41.05 -3.31 15.25
C VAL A 138 -40.21 -4.11 16.24
N ALA A 139 -40.80 -5.09 16.94
CA ALA A 139 -40.08 -5.97 17.86
C ALA A 139 -39.03 -6.82 17.12
N LEU A 140 -39.37 -7.38 15.96
CA LEU A 140 -38.44 -8.16 15.14
C LEU A 140 -37.28 -7.29 14.62
N GLY A 141 -37.58 -6.13 14.03
CA GLY A 141 -36.57 -5.20 13.52
C GLY A 141 -35.67 -4.67 14.63
N GLY A 142 -36.25 -4.37 15.80
CA GLY A 142 -35.52 -3.98 17.02
C GLY A 142 -34.61 -5.11 17.51
N GLY A 143 -35.11 -6.35 17.56
CA GLY A 143 -34.32 -7.52 17.95
C GLY A 143 -33.12 -7.78 17.05
N VAL A 144 -33.29 -7.73 15.73
CA VAL A 144 -32.20 -7.91 14.76
C VAL A 144 -31.18 -6.75 14.83
N SER A 145 -31.65 -5.52 15.02
CA SER A 145 -30.76 -4.36 15.18
C SER A 145 -29.93 -4.46 16.46
N LEU A 146 -30.55 -4.87 17.57
CA LEU A 146 -29.86 -5.11 18.85
C LEU A 146 -28.80 -6.20 18.70
N LEU A 147 -29.11 -7.28 17.99
CA LEU A 147 -28.14 -8.33 17.66
C LEU A 147 -26.93 -7.76 16.88
N GLY A 148 -27.18 -6.90 15.89
CA GLY A 148 -26.11 -6.19 15.16
C GLY A 148 -25.20 -5.37 16.07
N VAL A 149 -25.77 -4.63 17.03
CA VAL A 149 -25.00 -3.87 18.04
C VAL A 149 -24.19 -4.81 18.94
N VAL A 150 -24.78 -5.90 19.43
CA VAL A 150 -24.08 -6.89 20.25
C VAL A 150 -22.89 -7.50 19.48
N ILE A 151 -23.05 -7.83 18.20
CA ILE A 151 -21.94 -8.33 17.36
C ILE A 151 -20.82 -7.29 17.23
N LEU A 152 -21.14 -5.99 17.08
CA LEU A 152 -20.14 -4.92 17.05
C LEU A 152 -19.38 -4.78 18.38
N LEU A 153 -20.09 -4.91 19.52
CA LEU A 153 -19.46 -4.89 20.85
C LEU A 153 -18.54 -6.10 21.04
N ILE A 154 -18.97 -7.29 20.62
CA ILE A 154 -18.14 -8.51 20.62
C ILE A 154 -16.91 -8.29 19.72
N HIS A 155 -17.08 -7.74 18.52
CA HIS A 155 -15.97 -7.43 17.62
C HIS A 155 -14.96 -6.48 18.27
N ALA A 156 -15.43 -5.38 18.88
CA ALA A 156 -14.56 -4.43 19.58
C ALA A 156 -13.79 -5.10 20.72
N HIS A 157 -14.46 -5.96 21.50
CA HIS A 157 -13.83 -6.73 22.57
C HIS A 157 -12.78 -7.72 22.05
N LEU A 158 -13.10 -8.46 20.97
CA LEU A 158 -12.19 -9.39 20.33
C LEU A 158 -10.95 -8.68 19.76
N VAL A 159 -11.13 -7.52 19.14
CA VAL A 159 -10.01 -6.72 18.62
C VAL A 159 -9.11 -6.23 19.75
N ALA A 160 -9.70 -5.72 20.84
CA ALA A 160 -8.95 -5.21 22.00
C ALA A 160 -8.14 -6.30 22.73
N ARG A 161 -8.65 -7.53 22.81
CA ARG A 161 -7.98 -8.65 23.48
C ARG A 161 -7.08 -9.49 22.57
N TYR A 162 -7.03 -9.19 21.28
CA TYR A 162 -6.27 -10.00 20.35
C TYR A 162 -4.77 -9.81 20.53
N ASP A 163 -4.08 -10.88 20.94
CA ASP A 163 -2.61 -10.95 20.89
C ASP A 163 -2.16 -11.91 19.78
N PRO A 164 -1.58 -11.42 18.67
CA PRO A 164 -1.04 -12.28 17.62
C PRO A 164 0.17 -13.10 18.09
N ASN A 165 0.77 -12.80 19.24
CA ASN A 165 1.87 -13.60 19.80
C ASN A 165 1.40 -14.93 20.39
N ASN A 166 0.10 -15.08 20.69
CA ASN A 166 -0.49 -16.35 21.13
C ASN A 166 -0.67 -17.36 19.98
N MET A 167 -0.35 -16.98 18.74
CA MET A 167 -0.31 -17.92 17.62
C MET A 167 0.79 -18.98 17.82
N LEU A 168 0.53 -20.17 17.28
CA LEU A 168 1.52 -21.24 17.19
C LEU A 168 2.82 -20.72 16.56
N GLU A 169 3.94 -21.09 17.14
CA GLU A 169 5.25 -20.57 16.76
C GLU A 169 5.58 -20.83 15.27
N TRP A 170 5.24 -22.02 14.75
CA TRP A 170 5.49 -22.36 13.35
C TRP A 170 4.76 -21.42 12.38
N SER A 171 3.57 -20.93 12.73
CA SER A 171 2.82 -19.98 11.90
C SER A 171 3.54 -18.62 11.86
N ARG A 172 4.05 -18.17 13.00
CA ARG A 172 4.85 -16.94 13.09
C ARG A 172 6.16 -17.07 12.32
N LYS A 173 6.83 -18.23 12.41
CA LYS A 173 8.04 -18.54 11.65
C LYS A 173 7.79 -18.51 10.14
N LEU A 174 6.67 -19.08 9.68
CA LEU A 174 6.29 -19.08 8.26
C LEU A 174 6.08 -17.65 7.74
N ILE A 175 5.27 -16.84 8.44
CA ILE A 175 5.03 -15.43 8.07
C ILE A 175 6.35 -14.66 8.05
N CYS A 176 7.20 -14.88 9.06
CA CYS A 176 8.52 -14.27 9.13
C CYS A 176 9.37 -14.62 7.91
N SER A 177 9.52 -15.90 7.59
CA SER A 177 10.37 -16.36 6.49
C SER A 177 9.92 -15.87 5.11
N GLN A 178 8.63 -15.58 4.95
CA GLN A 178 8.07 -15.12 3.70
C GLN A 178 8.19 -13.60 3.50
N ARG A 179 8.29 -12.82 4.60
CA ARG A 179 8.14 -11.36 4.53
C ARG A 179 9.31 -10.59 5.10
N ALA A 180 9.87 -11.04 6.22
CA ALA A 180 10.96 -10.34 6.88
C ALA A 180 12.30 -10.73 6.26
N MET A 181 13.10 -9.71 5.93
CA MET A 181 14.46 -9.84 5.45
C MET A 181 15.39 -9.05 6.36
N ARG A 182 16.63 -9.51 6.50
CA ARG A 182 17.67 -8.70 7.13
C ARG A 182 18.08 -7.55 6.21
N PRO A 183 18.52 -6.40 6.74
CA PRO A 183 18.92 -5.25 5.93
C PRO A 183 19.99 -5.58 4.87
N GLU A 184 20.96 -6.42 5.19
CA GLU A 184 22.05 -6.80 4.28
C GLU A 184 21.50 -7.59 3.08
N ARG A 185 20.65 -8.58 3.36
CA ARG A 185 19.97 -9.37 2.31
C ARG A 185 19.07 -8.50 1.44
N PHE A 186 18.42 -7.49 2.03
CA PHE A 186 17.61 -6.55 1.27
C PHE A 186 18.48 -5.72 0.32
N GLN A 187 19.64 -5.21 0.76
CA GLN A 187 20.59 -4.50 -0.10
C GLN A 187 21.07 -5.37 -1.27
N GLU A 188 21.43 -6.63 -1.02
CA GLU A 188 21.83 -7.57 -2.07
C GLU A 188 20.72 -7.78 -3.13
N ILE A 189 19.48 -7.95 -2.68
CA ILE A 189 18.32 -8.11 -3.57
C ILE A 189 18.12 -6.84 -4.40
N GLN A 190 18.28 -5.67 -3.80
CA GLN A 190 18.05 -4.40 -4.47
C GLN A 190 19.16 -4.04 -5.46
N GLN A 191 20.41 -4.36 -5.14
CA GLN A 191 21.53 -4.29 -6.09
C GLN A 191 21.26 -5.19 -7.30
N ARG A 192 20.88 -6.46 -7.07
CA ARG A 192 20.57 -7.39 -8.16
C ARG A 192 19.44 -6.89 -9.05
N ARG A 193 18.31 -6.46 -8.47
CA ARG A 193 17.21 -5.90 -9.25
C ARG A 193 17.66 -4.67 -10.04
N THR A 194 18.52 -3.82 -9.46
CA THR A 194 19.04 -2.60 -10.11
C THR A 194 19.90 -2.95 -11.33
N GLU A 195 20.78 -3.93 -11.19
CA GLU A 195 21.60 -4.45 -12.28
C GLU A 195 20.75 -5.06 -13.40
N GLU A 196 19.72 -5.83 -13.05
CA GLU A 196 18.78 -6.44 -14.00
C GLU A 196 18.01 -5.37 -14.79
N SER A 197 17.44 -4.38 -14.11
CA SER A 197 16.74 -3.27 -14.77
C SER A 197 17.65 -2.43 -15.65
N PHE A 198 18.88 -2.16 -15.19
CA PHE A 198 19.87 -1.44 -15.99
C PHE A 198 20.30 -2.23 -17.23
N ARG A 199 20.49 -3.56 -17.10
CA ARG A 199 20.77 -4.44 -18.23
C ARG A 199 19.64 -4.42 -19.26
N GLY A 200 18.39 -4.47 -18.81
CA GLY A 200 17.21 -4.35 -19.68
C GLY A 200 17.15 -3.00 -20.41
N PHE A 201 17.41 -1.90 -19.69
CA PHE A 201 17.48 -0.56 -20.25
C PHE A 201 18.57 -0.44 -21.34
N ASN A 202 19.78 -0.92 -21.08
CA ASN A 202 20.87 -0.92 -22.05
C ASN A 202 20.56 -1.78 -23.27
N GLN A 203 19.91 -2.94 -23.08
CA GLN A 203 19.49 -3.79 -24.19
C GLN A 203 18.43 -3.11 -25.06
N ALA A 204 17.51 -2.35 -24.45
CA ALA A 204 16.51 -1.58 -25.20
C ALA A 204 17.16 -0.47 -26.03
N ILE A 205 18.12 0.27 -25.46
CA ILE A 205 18.86 1.32 -26.18
C ILE A 205 19.66 0.73 -27.35
N SER A 206 20.40 -0.37 -27.12
CA SER A 206 21.26 -0.96 -28.16
C SER A 206 20.45 -1.48 -29.36
N ARG A 207 19.22 -1.96 -29.14
CA ARG A 207 18.32 -2.40 -30.23
C ARG A 207 17.86 -1.26 -31.13
N LEU A 208 17.83 -0.02 -30.65
CA LEU A 208 17.34 1.11 -31.44
C LEU A 208 18.37 1.60 -32.48
N LYS A 209 19.61 1.05 -32.50
CA LYS A 209 20.71 1.43 -33.42
C LYS A 209 20.89 2.96 -33.54
N VAL A 210 20.67 3.67 -32.44
CA VAL A 210 20.70 5.14 -32.41
C VAL A 210 22.16 5.59 -32.34
N PRO A 211 22.61 6.52 -33.19
CA PRO A 211 23.95 7.12 -33.07
C PRO A 211 24.19 7.68 -31.66
N ASP A 212 25.40 7.57 -31.13
CA ASP A 212 25.75 7.98 -29.76
C ASP A 212 25.30 9.41 -29.41
N GLU A 213 25.32 10.32 -30.39
CA GLU A 213 24.88 11.70 -30.21
C GLU A 213 23.38 11.81 -29.84
N LYS A 214 22.55 10.93 -30.41
CA LYS A 214 21.11 10.86 -30.12
C LYS A 214 20.81 10.07 -28.84
N VAL A 215 21.73 9.23 -28.35
CA VAL A 215 21.59 8.55 -27.04
C VAL A 215 21.44 9.57 -25.90
N ARG A 216 22.07 10.74 -26.03
CA ARG A 216 21.95 11.86 -25.06
C ARG A 216 20.54 12.42 -24.92
N ARG A 217 19.64 12.14 -25.87
CA ARG A 217 18.23 12.57 -25.84
C ARG A 217 17.32 11.57 -25.09
N PHE A 218 17.82 10.39 -24.75
CA PHE A 218 17.03 9.45 -23.95
C PHE A 218 16.82 9.99 -22.54
N PRO A 219 15.67 9.67 -21.93
CA PRO A 219 15.45 9.97 -20.52
C PRO A 219 16.54 9.28 -19.68
N PRO A 220 16.95 9.89 -18.56
CA PRO A 220 17.94 9.28 -17.68
C PRO A 220 17.41 7.97 -17.10
N PHE A 221 18.31 7.01 -16.86
CA PHE A 221 18.00 5.87 -16.02
C PHE A 221 17.82 6.36 -14.58
N ILE A 222 16.62 6.21 -14.03
CA ILE A 222 16.27 6.69 -12.69
C ILE A 222 16.51 5.55 -11.70
N LEU A 223 17.36 5.77 -10.70
CA LEU A 223 17.59 4.87 -9.57
C LEU A 223 16.75 5.35 -8.38
N ASP A 224 15.86 4.52 -7.84
CA ASP A 224 15.11 4.89 -6.62
C ASP A 224 16.02 4.64 -5.41
N VAL A 225 16.34 5.64 -4.59
CA VAL A 225 17.13 5.45 -3.36
C VAL A 225 16.24 5.69 -2.16
N TRP A 226 16.12 4.68 -1.30
CA TRP A 226 15.34 4.77 -0.07
C TRP A 226 16.19 5.38 1.04
N VAL A 227 15.64 6.42 1.65
CA VAL A 227 16.26 7.21 2.70
C VAL A 227 15.27 7.38 3.84
N THR A 228 15.77 7.62 5.04
CA THR A 228 14.88 7.88 6.18
C THR A 228 14.28 9.28 6.07
N PRO A 229 13.08 9.50 6.66
CA PRO A 229 12.55 10.85 6.81
C PRO A 229 13.52 11.79 7.52
N ALA A 230 14.22 11.29 8.55
CA ALA A 230 15.27 12.04 9.26
C ALA A 230 16.41 12.48 8.34
N PHE A 231 16.87 11.61 7.43
CA PHE A 231 17.92 11.94 6.47
C PHE A 231 17.50 13.01 5.46
N LEU A 232 16.24 12.99 5.02
CA LEU A 232 15.68 14.04 4.15
C LEU A 232 15.56 15.40 4.87
N ALA A 233 15.37 15.39 6.19
CA ALA A 233 15.31 16.60 7.00
C ALA A 233 16.70 17.17 7.35
N SER A 234 17.74 16.34 7.32
CA SER A 234 19.12 16.74 7.61
C SER A 234 19.87 17.22 6.36
N GLU A 235 20.79 18.17 6.53
CA GLU A 235 21.82 18.43 5.53
C GLU A 235 22.84 17.28 5.56
N GLY A 236 23.19 16.76 4.38
CA GLY A 236 24.10 15.62 4.31
C GLY A 236 24.57 15.30 2.90
N ALA A 237 25.50 14.36 2.81
CA ALA A 237 26.02 13.86 1.55
C ALA A 237 25.62 12.39 1.38
N LEU A 238 25.00 12.08 0.24
CA LEU A 238 24.56 10.75 -0.13
C LEU A 238 25.47 10.18 -1.21
N THR A 239 26.33 9.21 -0.87
CA THR A 239 27.09 8.49 -1.89
C THR A 239 26.23 7.40 -2.53
N VAL A 240 25.96 7.57 -3.82
CA VAL A 240 25.23 6.61 -4.65
C VAL A 240 26.22 5.88 -5.54
N VAL A 241 26.17 4.54 -5.51
CA VAL A 241 26.95 3.69 -6.42
C VAL A 241 26.04 3.26 -7.56
N SER A 242 26.43 3.60 -8.79
CA SER A 242 25.70 3.21 -10.00
C SER A 242 25.81 1.70 -10.24
N PRO A 243 24.94 1.12 -11.09
CA PRO A 243 25.05 -0.29 -11.49
C PRO A 243 26.39 -0.62 -12.18
N MET A 244 27.14 0.41 -12.61
CA MET A 244 28.47 0.29 -13.21
C MET A 244 29.60 0.42 -12.18
N GLY A 245 29.29 0.42 -10.88
CA GLY A 245 30.27 0.56 -9.80
C GLY A 245 30.82 1.98 -9.61
N HIS A 246 30.28 2.98 -10.32
CA HIS A 246 30.74 4.36 -10.19
C HIS A 246 30.06 5.02 -9.00
N SER A 247 30.84 5.60 -8.09
CA SER A 247 30.33 6.36 -6.97
C SER A 247 30.10 7.83 -7.37
N SER A 248 28.99 8.40 -6.94
CA SER A 248 28.68 9.82 -7.06
C SER A 248 28.11 10.30 -5.75
N THR A 249 28.59 11.44 -5.26
CA THR A 249 28.08 12.05 -4.03
C THR A 249 27.02 13.08 -4.40
N LEU A 250 25.83 12.93 -3.85
CA LEU A 250 24.72 13.86 -3.96
C LEU A 250 24.64 14.67 -2.66
N ASP A 251 24.87 15.98 -2.75
CA ASP A 251 24.67 16.88 -1.61
C ASP A 251 23.18 17.15 -1.42
N ILE A 252 22.65 16.71 -0.28
CA ILE A 252 21.26 16.90 0.12
C ILE A 252 21.14 18.21 0.87
N ARG A 253 20.39 19.12 0.28
CA ARG A 253 20.09 20.45 0.82
C ARG A 253 18.69 20.46 1.46
N PRO A 254 18.43 21.40 2.38
CA PRO A 254 17.09 21.59 2.92
C PRO A 254 16.11 21.94 1.77
N GLY A 255 14.92 21.33 1.79
CA GLY A 255 13.88 21.56 0.78
C GLY A 255 13.80 20.52 -0.33
N ILE A 256 14.63 19.49 -0.29
CA ILE A 256 14.49 18.29 -1.13
C ILE A 256 13.23 17.52 -0.71
N ALA A 257 12.30 17.33 -1.65
CA ALA A 257 11.07 16.59 -1.40
C ALA A 257 11.20 15.12 -1.78
N ALA A 258 10.46 14.27 -1.06
CA ALA A 258 10.27 12.87 -1.42
C ALA A 258 9.72 12.76 -2.86
N GLY A 259 10.42 12.01 -3.71
CA GLY A 259 10.05 11.82 -5.12
C GLY A 259 10.79 12.72 -6.11
N ASP A 260 11.54 13.73 -5.64
CA ASP A 260 12.38 14.56 -6.49
C ASP A 260 13.46 13.72 -7.20
N VAL A 261 13.76 14.09 -8.44
CA VAL A 261 14.71 13.40 -9.31
C VAL A 261 15.94 14.26 -9.51
N TYR A 262 17.09 13.78 -9.03
CA TYR A 262 18.38 14.46 -9.09
C TYR A 262 19.24 13.87 -10.20
N PRO A 263 19.62 14.66 -11.23
CA PRO A 263 20.55 14.18 -12.23
C PRO A 263 21.92 13.94 -11.59
N LEU A 264 22.52 12.79 -11.88
CA LEU A 264 23.91 12.52 -11.52
C LEU A 264 24.83 13.06 -12.63
N PRO A 265 26.04 13.52 -12.28
CA PRO A 265 27.02 13.94 -13.27
C PRO A 265 27.31 12.78 -14.24
N ALA A 266 27.32 13.09 -15.54
CA ALA A 266 27.61 12.09 -16.55
C ALA A 266 29.05 11.58 -16.38
N THR A 267 29.21 10.27 -16.33
CA THR A 267 30.53 9.63 -16.30
C THR A 267 31.07 9.50 -17.73
N PRO A 268 32.35 9.84 -17.99
CA PRO A 268 32.92 9.78 -19.34
C PRO A 268 32.89 8.36 -19.96
N LEU A 269 32.79 7.34 -19.10
CA LEU A 269 32.75 5.93 -19.50
C LEU A 269 31.39 5.46 -20.04
N HIS A 270 30.31 6.22 -19.87
CA HIS A 270 29.00 5.80 -20.35
C HIS A 270 28.13 7.00 -20.81
N PRO A 271 27.57 6.98 -22.03
CA PRO A 271 26.75 8.08 -22.55
C PRO A 271 25.35 8.16 -21.91
N VAL A 272 24.98 7.16 -21.10
CA VAL A 272 23.67 7.08 -20.44
C VAL A 272 23.65 8.06 -19.27
N LYS A 273 22.65 8.95 -19.26
CA LYS A 273 22.39 9.83 -18.12
C LYS A 273 21.80 9.02 -16.98
N PHE A 274 22.31 9.23 -15.78
CA PHE A 274 21.72 8.66 -14.56
C PHE A 274 21.02 9.77 -13.79
N ALA A 275 19.93 9.40 -13.11
CA ALA A 275 19.31 10.25 -12.11
C ALA A 275 18.94 9.40 -10.90
N VAL A 276 18.84 10.03 -9.74
CA VAL A 276 18.45 9.41 -8.49
C VAL A 276 17.13 10.00 -8.06
N ARG A 277 16.15 9.16 -7.76
CA ARG A 277 14.91 9.58 -7.13
C ARG A 277 14.95 9.18 -5.66
N LEU A 278 14.82 10.16 -4.76
CA LEU A 278 14.79 9.87 -3.34
C LEU A 278 13.39 9.41 -2.92
N ARG A 279 13.32 8.28 -2.21
CA ARG A 279 12.09 7.70 -1.68
C ARG A 279 12.20 7.63 -0.15
N PRO A 280 11.22 8.12 0.61
CA PRO A 280 11.23 7.94 2.06
C PRO A 280 10.88 6.49 2.39
N PHE A 281 11.59 5.86 3.32
CA PHE A 281 11.04 4.69 4.01
C PHE A 281 9.71 5.05 4.64
N HIS A 282 8.76 4.13 4.59
CA HIS A 282 7.54 4.26 5.36
C HIS A 282 7.82 3.79 6.79
N PRO A 283 7.87 4.67 7.80
CA PRO A 283 8.06 4.24 9.18
C PRO A 283 6.80 3.51 9.64
N CYS A 284 6.98 2.43 10.40
CA CYS A 284 5.85 1.76 11.05
C CYS A 284 5.50 2.29 12.43
N ASP A 285 6.41 3.03 13.03
CA ASP A 285 6.36 3.49 14.39
C ASP A 285 6.77 4.95 14.37
N ASP A 286 6.09 5.80 15.14
CA ASP A 286 6.40 7.24 15.23
C ASP A 286 7.63 7.50 16.12
N ARG A 287 8.37 6.44 16.50
CA ARG A 287 9.57 6.52 17.32
C ARG A 287 10.78 7.01 16.53
N ASP A 288 11.68 7.66 17.25
CA ASP A 288 12.92 8.25 16.74
C ASP A 288 13.68 7.31 15.77
N ASP A 289 13.91 7.81 14.55
CA ASP A 289 14.55 7.13 13.42
C ASP A 289 16.08 7.17 13.49
N SER A 290 16.67 7.77 14.53
CA SER A 290 18.13 7.97 14.70
C SER A 290 18.99 6.70 14.64
N TRP A 291 18.39 5.51 14.75
CA TRP A 291 19.08 4.22 14.70
C TRP A 291 19.21 3.62 13.30
N ILE A 292 18.52 4.17 12.31
CA ILE A 292 18.46 3.59 10.97
C ILE A 292 19.73 3.96 10.20
N PRO A 293 20.45 3.00 9.59
CA PRO A 293 21.52 3.34 8.66
C PRO A 293 20.97 4.19 7.51
N ASN A 294 21.63 5.31 7.23
CA ASN A 294 21.07 6.44 6.48
C ASN A 294 20.62 6.14 5.04
N VAL A 295 21.01 5.02 4.42
CA VAL A 295 20.89 4.84 2.96
C VAL A 295 20.66 3.39 2.53
N PHE A 296 19.67 3.17 1.65
CA PHE A 296 19.50 1.94 0.87
C PHE A 296 19.18 2.30 -0.59
N SER A 297 19.98 1.88 -1.57
CA SER A 297 19.68 2.10 -3.00
C SER A 297 18.79 0.98 -3.57
N THR A 298 17.90 1.32 -4.52
CA THR A 298 16.94 0.39 -5.15
C THR A 298 16.58 0.76 -6.60
N VAL A 299 15.76 -0.09 -7.21
CA VAL A 299 15.24 0.02 -8.59
C VAL A 299 14.06 0.97 -8.69
N PRO A 300 13.88 1.68 -9.83
CA PRO A 300 12.63 2.36 -10.12
C PRO A 300 11.45 1.41 -9.93
N GLY A 301 10.55 1.73 -9.00
CA GLY A 301 9.31 1.00 -8.84
C GLY A 301 8.49 1.10 -10.12
N ASP A 302 8.32 -0.02 -10.83
CA ASP A 302 7.40 -0.09 -11.95
C ASP A 302 5.98 0.21 -11.44
N PHE A 303 5.40 1.33 -11.89
CA PHE A 303 3.97 1.51 -11.83
C PHE A 303 3.37 0.53 -12.84
N GLU A 304 3.11 -0.71 -12.41
CA GLU A 304 2.32 -1.65 -13.19
C GLU A 304 0.88 -1.13 -13.27
N SER A 305 0.57 -0.39 -14.34
CA SER A 305 -0.81 -0.17 -14.75
C SER A 305 -1.31 -1.45 -15.42
N ALA A 306 -2.02 -2.29 -14.68
CA ALA A 306 -2.73 -3.42 -15.26
C ALA A 306 -4.00 -2.90 -15.93
N ASP A 307 -3.92 -2.52 -17.21
CA ASP A 307 -5.08 -2.19 -18.03
C ASP A 307 -5.75 -3.52 -18.43
N ARG A 308 -6.77 -3.95 -17.68
CA ARG A 308 -7.65 -5.06 -18.10
C ARG A 308 -8.82 -4.44 -18.85
N SER A 309 -8.69 -4.35 -20.17
CA SER A 309 -9.77 -4.05 -21.11
C SER A 309 -10.59 -5.29 -21.43
#